data_AF-A0A7Z9FVW5-F1
#
_entry.id   AF-A0A7Z9FVW5-F1
#
_cell.length_a   1.000
_cell.length_b   1.000
_cell.length_c   1.000
_cell.angle_alpha   90.00
_cell.angle_beta   90.00
_cell.angle_gamma   90.00
#
_symmetry.space_group_name_H-M   'P 1'
#
loop_
_entity.id
_entity.type
_entity.pdbx_description
1 polymer ?
#
loop_
_entity_poly.entity_id
_entity_poly.type
_entity_poly.pdbx_seq_one_letter_code
_entity_poly.pdbx_strand_id
1 'polypeptide(L)' 'RIREIAEENEIPIIEDKPVAWALFELELGDVIPVELYKPVAQILARVYSMKKSFSNVGSMSA' A
#
# COMPACT_ATOMS: atom_id res chain seq x y z
N ARG A 1 7.54 8.62 12.58
CA ARG A 1 6.18 9.20 12.61
C ARG A 1 5.18 8.58 11.63
N ILE A 2 5.32 8.69 10.30
CA ILE A 2 4.31 8.10 9.36
C ILE A 2 4.17 6.59 9.56
N ARG A 3 5.29 5.87 9.74
CA ARG A 3 5.31 4.43 9.97
C ARG A 3 4.59 4.01 11.25
N GLU A 4 4.85 4.69 12.37
CA GLU A 4 4.16 4.44 13.65
C GLU A 4 2.64 4.58 13.50
N ILE A 5 2.18 5.68 12.88
CA ILE A 5 0.74 5.91 12.68
C ILE A 5 0.13 4.85 11.76
N ALA A 6 0.86 4.43 10.72
CA ALA A 6 0.39 3.37 9.82
C ALA A 6 0.25 2.03 10.58
N GLU A 7 1.20 1.68 11.44
CA GLU A 7 1.14 0.48 12.29
C GLU A 7 -0.04 0.54 13.28
N GLU A 8 -0.24 1.67 13.96
CA GLU A 8 -1.36 1.89 14.90
C GLU A 8 -2.75 1.76 14.24
N ASN A 9 -2.85 2.05 12.95
CA ASN A 9 -4.10 2.02 12.18
C ASN A 9 -4.20 0.80 11.26
N GLU A 10 -3.34 -0.21 11.44
CA GLU A 10 -3.33 -1.45 10.64
C GLU A 10 -3.21 -1.19 9.13
N ILE A 11 -2.54 -0.09 8.73
CA ILE A 11 -2.27 0.24 7.33
C ILE A 11 -1.05 -0.55 6.86
N PRO A 12 -1.17 -1.40 5.81
CA PRO A 12 -0.05 -2.19 5.32
C PRO A 12 1.12 -1.33 4.85
N ILE A 13 2.33 -1.65 5.34
CA ILE A 13 3.57 -1.00 4.90
C ILE A 13 4.28 -1.92 3.91
N ILE A 14 4.48 -1.45 2.67
CA ILE A 14 5.18 -2.17 1.61
C ILE A 14 6.47 -1.41 1.30
N GLU A 15 7.61 -2.10 1.44
CA GLU A 15 8.91 -1.55 1.05
C GLU A 15 9.20 -1.85 -0.42
N ASP A 16 9.16 -0.82 -1.26
CA ASP A 16 9.62 -0.84 -2.65
C ASP A 16 10.39 0.46 -2.90
N LYS A 17 11.72 0.40 -2.77
CA LYS A 17 12.57 1.60 -2.86
C LYS A 17 12.41 2.29 -4.21
N PRO A 18 12.58 1.64 -5.39
CA PRO A 18 12.43 2.30 -6.68
C PRO A 18 11.11 3.06 -6.84
N VAL A 19 9.98 2.43 -6.50
CA VAL A 19 8.66 3.05 -6.65
C VAL A 19 8.46 4.16 -5.62
N ALA A 20 8.90 3.96 -4.37
CA ALA A 20 8.81 4.97 -3.33
C ALA A 20 9.61 6.24 -3.66
N TRP A 21 10.82 6.09 -4.22
CA TRP A 21 11.62 7.23 -4.67
C TRP A 21 10.95 7.96 -5.83
N ALA A 22 10.44 7.24 -6.83
CA ALA A 22 9.74 7.86 -7.96
C ALA A 22 8.45 8.60 -7.54
N LEU A 23 7.70 8.08 -6.57
CA LEU A 23 6.52 8.75 -6.02
C LEU A 23 6.87 9.92 -5.09
N PHE A 24 8.04 9.90 -4.46
CA PHE A 24 8.51 10.98 -3.59
C PHE A 24 8.88 12.25 -4.36
N GLU A 25 9.21 12.13 -5.65
CA GLU A 25 9.48 13.28 -6.53
C GLU A 25 8.23 14.07 -6.92
N LEU A 26 7.03 13.53 -6.68
CA LEU A 26 5.75 14.17 -7.01
C LEU A 26 5.29 15.10 -5.88
N GLU A 27 4.54 16.15 -6.24
CA GLU A 27 3.90 17.01 -5.25
C GLU A 27 2.59 16.40 -4.74
N LEU A 28 2.18 16.81 -3.53
CA LEU A 28 0.92 16.36 -2.97
C LEU A 28 -0.26 16.86 -3.81
N GLY A 29 -1.09 15.94 -4.26
CA GLY A 29 -2.24 16.22 -5.13
C GLY A 29 -1.96 15.98 -6.62
N ASP A 30 -0.71 15.71 -6.99
CA ASP A 30 -0.37 15.31 -8.34
C ASP A 30 -1.01 13.98 -8.72
N VAL A 31 -1.30 13.86 -10.00
CA VAL A 31 -1.68 12.58 -10.60
C VAL A 31 -0.45 11.70 -10.75
N ILE A 32 -0.63 10.40 -10.55
CA ILE A 32 0.45 9.44 -10.78
C ILE A 32 0.82 9.46 -12.29
N PRO A 33 2.11 9.54 -12.64
CA PRO A 33 2.57 9.42 -14.02
C PRO A 33 2.27 8.04 -14.64
N VAL A 34 2.07 7.99 -15.95
CA VAL A 34 1.65 6.77 -16.68
C VAL A 34 2.68 5.65 -16.54
N GLU A 35 3.96 5.98 -16.53
CA GLU A 35 5.08 5.07 -16.33
C GLU A 35 5.03 4.33 -14.98
N LEU A 36 4.39 4.94 -13.96
CA LEU A 36 4.22 4.35 -12.63
C LEU A 36 2.91 3.56 -12.48
N TYR A 37 2.03 3.52 -13.48
CA TYR A 37 0.75 2.83 -13.36
C TYR A 37 0.91 1.34 -13.08
N LYS A 38 1.80 0.68 -13.82
CA LYS A 38 2.04 -0.76 -13.64
C LYS A 38 2.60 -1.10 -12.25
N PRO A 39 3.69 -0.47 -11.76
CA PRO A 39 4.20 -0.77 -10.43
C PRO A 39 3.19 -0.43 -9.32
N VAL A 40 2.47 0.71 -9.42
CA VAL A 40 1.44 1.05 -8.43
C VAL A 40 0.29 0.03 -8.44
N ALA A 41 -0.17 -0.42 -9.61
CA ALA A 41 -1.20 -1.46 -9.71
C ALA A 41 -0.77 -2.78 -9.06
N GLN A 42 0.51 -3.14 -9.13
CA GLN A 42 1.04 -4.34 -8.45
C GLN A 42 1.00 -4.19 -6.92
N ILE A 43 1.34 -3.00 -6.40
CA ILE A 43 1.24 -2.70 -4.97
C ILE A 43 -0.22 -2.79 -4.52
N LEU A 44 -1.16 -2.18 -5.26
CA LEU A 44 -2.59 -2.26 -4.97
C LEU A 44 -3.09 -3.71 -4.97
N ALA A 45 -2.72 -4.50 -5.98
CA ALA A 45 -3.09 -5.92 -6.06
C ALA A 45 -2.61 -6.71 -4.82
N ARG A 46 -1.39 -6.42 -4.33
CA ARG A 46 -0.85 -7.01 -3.10
C ARG A 46 -1.64 -6.60 -1.85
N VAL A 47 -2.03 -5.33 -1.73
CA VAL A 47 -2.87 -4.86 -0.63
C VAL A 47 -4.25 -5.55 -0.64
N TYR A 48 -4.88 -5.67 -1.80
CA TYR A 48 -6.18 -6.33 -1.93
C TYR A 48 -6.10 -7.84 -1.61
N SER A 49 -5.03 -8.52 -2.00
CA SER A 49 -4.86 -9.94 -1.65
C SER A 49 -4.64 -10.14 -0.15
N MET A 50 -3.93 -9.24 0.51
CA MET A 50 -3.77 -9.23 1.97
C MET A 50 -5.10 -9.00 2.69
N LYS A 51 -5.93 -8.06 2.21
CA LYS A 51 -7.26 -7.80 2.79
C LYS A 51 -8.18 -9.03 2.72
N LYS A 52 -8.12 -9.80 1.62
CA LYS A 52 -8.88 -11.06 1.49
C LYS A 52 -8.46 -12.09 2.54
N SER A 53 -7.19 -12.13 2.90
CA SER A 53 -6.68 -12.97 3.99
C SER A 53 -7.11 -12.45 5.36
N PHE A 54 -7.09 -11.13 5.58
CA PHE A 54 -7.57 -10.51 6.83
C PHE A 54 -9.07 -10.75 7.09
N SER A 55 -9.92 -10.70 6.05
CA SER A 55 -11.36 -10.99 6.18
C SER A 55 -11.68 -12.45 6.53
N ASN A 56 -10.76 -13.39 6.27
CA ASN A 56 -10.95 -14.81 6.59
C ASN A 56 -10.50 -15.19 8.01
N VAL A 57 -9.82 -14.30 8.73
CA VAL A 57 -9.35 -14.56 10.11
C VAL A 57 -10.40 -14.12 11.14
N GLY A 58 -11.34 -13.24 10.78
CA GLY A 58 -12.43 -12.79 11.66
C GLY A 58 -13.61 -13.74 11.83
N SER A 59 -13.66 -14.86 11.11
CA SER A 59 -14.76 -15.86 11.18
C SER A 59 -14.34 -17.21 11.76
N MET A 60 -13.14 -17.31 12.33
CA MET A 60 -12.67 -18.52 13.02
C MET A 60 -12.35 -18.22 14.49
N SER A 61 -13.31 -17.57 15.14
CA SER A 61 -13.40 -17.44 16.59
C SER A 61 -14.89 -17.30 16.96
N ALA A 62 -15.66 -18.35 16.70
CA ALA A 62 -16.97 -18.61 17.27
C ALA A 62 -17.05 -20.11 17.59
#